data_AF-A0A4Q3HS52-F1
#
_entry.id   AF-A0A4Q3HS52-F1
#
_cell.length_a   1.000
_cell.length_b   1.000
_cell.length_c   1.000
_cell.angle_alpha   90.00
_cell.angle_beta   90.00
_cell.angle_gamma   90.00
#
_symmetry.space_group_name_H-M   'P 1'
#
loop_
_entity.id
_entity.type
_entity.pdbx_description
1 polymer ?
#
loop_
_entity_poly.entity_id
_entity_poly.type
_entity_poly.pdbx_seq_one_letter_code
_entity_poly.pdbx_strand_id
1 'polypeptide(L)'
;NRDMMEHMFQLTRMISRPIAMFVDRSDTAAIEAAVDAGVSAYVVDGLKKERIKPILDMAVSRFNAFSRLQRELAEARSALEERKVIERAKGILMKMRGMSEEQAYALLRQTAMNEKKKLADIAQSVVTAAGMLL
;
A
#
# COMPACT_ATOMS: atom_id res chain seq x y z
N ASN A 1 4.65 -30.60 9.50
CA ASN A 1 5.32 -30.52 8.19
C ASN A 1 5.57 -29.05 7.88
N ARG A 2 6.79 -28.55 8.14
CA ARG A 2 7.15 -27.12 8.17
C ARG A 2 7.07 -26.47 6.79
N ASP A 3 7.48 -27.20 5.76
CA ASP A 3 7.49 -26.73 4.37
C ASP A 3 6.08 -26.41 3.83
N MET A 4 5.06 -27.16 4.28
CA MET A 4 3.66 -26.85 3.92
C MET A 4 3.16 -25.55 4.57
N MET A 5 3.63 -25.20 5.78
CA MET A 5 3.27 -23.93 6.41
C MET A 5 3.92 -22.76 5.69
N GLU A 6 5.20 -22.90 5.31
CA GLU A 6 5.91 -21.87 4.55
C GLU A 6 5.26 -21.61 3.19
N HIS A 7 4.88 -22.64 2.45
CA HIS A 7 4.13 -22.48 1.20
C HIS A 7 2.76 -21.83 1.42
N MET A 8 2.03 -22.17 2.49
CA MET A 8 0.78 -21.50 2.84
C MET A 8 0.99 -20.03 3.20
N PHE A 9 2.09 -19.68 3.88
CA PHE A 9 2.46 -18.31 4.25
C PHE A 9 2.89 -17.44 3.07
N GLN A 10 3.32 -18.03 1.96
CA GLN A 10 3.53 -17.27 0.73
C GLN A 10 2.19 -17.04 0.00
N LEU A 11 1.32 -18.04 0.00
CA LEU A 11 -0.01 -17.93 -0.61
C LEU A 11 -0.90 -16.94 0.14
N THR A 12 -0.87 -16.89 1.48
CA THR A 12 -1.60 -15.89 2.28
C THR A 12 -1.26 -14.45 1.90
N ARG A 13 0.00 -14.18 1.51
CA ARG A 13 0.44 -12.85 1.07
C ARG A 13 -0.02 -12.48 -0.34
N MET A 14 -0.23 -13.48 -1.20
CA MET A 14 -0.72 -13.27 -2.57
C MET A 14 -2.25 -13.18 -2.63
N ILE A 15 -2.95 -13.78 -1.66
CA ILE A 15 -4.40 -13.87 -1.66
C ILE A 15 -4.97 -12.88 -0.64
N SER A 16 -5.66 -11.83 -1.11
CA SER A 16 -6.32 -10.82 -0.26
C SER A 16 -7.61 -11.37 0.40
N ARG A 17 -7.50 -12.40 1.25
CA ARG A 17 -8.62 -13.01 1.98
C ARG A 17 -8.27 -13.25 3.45
N PRO A 18 -9.26 -13.21 4.36
CA PRO A 18 -9.04 -13.55 5.76
C PRO A 18 -8.69 -15.02 5.91
N ILE A 19 -7.60 -15.32 6.63
CA ILE A 19 -7.11 -16.68 6.84
C ILE A 19 -6.97 -16.95 8.34
N ALA A 20 -7.60 -18.03 8.80
CA ALA A 20 -7.50 -18.54 10.15
C ALA A 20 -6.77 -19.89 10.12
N MET A 21 -5.70 -20.02 10.89
CA MET A 21 -4.87 -21.21 10.99
C MET A 21 -5.03 -21.84 12.37
N PHE A 22 -5.39 -23.11 12.41
CA PHE A 22 -5.55 -23.89 13.64
C PHE A 22 -4.40 -24.88 13.75
N VAL A 23 -3.75 -24.91 14.91
CA VAL A 23 -2.61 -25.78 15.20
C VAL A 23 -2.76 -26.41 16.59
N ASP A 24 -2.28 -27.64 16.76
CA ASP A 24 -2.40 -28.34 18.04
C ASP A 24 -1.35 -27.88 19.06
N ARG A 25 -0.15 -27.53 18.59
CA ARG A 25 0.93 -26.97 19.41
C ARG A 25 1.67 -25.90 18.59
N SER A 26 2.08 -24.81 19.24
CA SER A 26 2.95 -23.81 18.64
C SER A 26 3.95 -23.28 19.67
N ASP A 27 5.06 -22.75 19.17
CA ASP A 27 5.96 -21.89 19.93
C ASP A 27 5.75 -20.42 19.53
N THR A 28 6.41 -19.50 20.25
CA THR A 28 6.33 -18.06 19.99
C THR A 28 6.81 -17.71 18.57
N ALA A 29 7.86 -18.40 18.09
CA ALA A 29 8.42 -18.17 16.76
C ALA A 29 7.42 -18.49 15.64
N ALA A 30 6.65 -19.56 15.77
CA ALA A 30 5.61 -19.93 14.80
C ALA A 30 4.44 -18.93 14.79
N ILE A 31 4.10 -18.35 15.95
CA ILE A 31 3.06 -17.31 16.06
C ILE A 31 3.51 -16.04 15.34
N GLU A 32 4.73 -15.57 15.60
CA GLU A 32 5.31 -14.38 14.96
C GLU A 32 5.39 -14.57 13.44
N ALA A 33 5.92 -15.70 12.98
CA ALA A 33 6.01 -16.02 11.56
C ALA A 33 4.64 -16.04 10.86
N ALA A 34 3.60 -16.56 11.53
CA ALA A 34 2.24 -16.55 11.00
C ALA A 34 1.66 -15.14 10.88
N VAL A 35 1.94 -14.26 11.85
CA VAL A 35 1.52 -12.85 11.81
C VAL A 35 2.24 -12.12 10.66
N ASP A 36 3.55 -12.32 10.52
CA ASP A 36 4.36 -11.73 9.43
C ASP A 36 3.93 -12.26 8.04
N ALA A 37 3.38 -13.46 8.00
CA ALA A 37 2.79 -14.05 6.80
C ALA A 37 1.39 -13.52 6.47
N GLY A 38 0.81 -12.64 7.31
CA GLY A 38 -0.51 -12.05 7.08
C GLY A 38 -1.68 -12.94 7.50
N VAL A 39 -1.44 -13.96 8.34
CA VAL A 39 -2.52 -14.78 8.91
C VAL A 39 -3.38 -13.91 9.83
N SER A 40 -4.70 -13.94 9.61
CA SER A 40 -5.65 -13.09 10.33
C SER A 40 -6.03 -13.67 11.70
N ALA A 41 -5.89 -14.97 11.90
CA ALA A 41 -6.00 -15.61 13.21
C ALA A 41 -5.12 -16.86 13.27
N TYR A 42 -4.26 -16.96 14.29
CA TYR A 42 -3.47 -18.17 14.58
C TYR A 42 -3.93 -18.75 15.91
N VAL A 43 -4.42 -19.98 15.90
CA VAL A 43 -5.17 -20.57 17.01
C VAL A 43 -4.47 -21.84 17.46
N VAL A 44 -3.99 -21.82 18.69
CA VAL A 44 -3.39 -22.98 19.37
C VAL A 44 -4.50 -23.78 20.07
N ASP A 45 -4.27 -25.08 20.28
CA ASP A 45 -5.21 -26.06 20.86
C ASP A 45 -6.30 -26.56 19.87
N GLY A 46 -5.93 -26.64 18.59
CA GLY A 46 -6.68 -27.39 17.58
C GLY A 46 -8.06 -26.83 17.20
N LEU A 47 -8.80 -27.61 16.41
CA LEU A 47 -10.11 -27.25 15.88
C LEU A 47 -11.24 -27.80 16.79
N LYS A 48 -11.93 -26.91 17.51
CA LYS A 48 -13.17 -27.25 18.24
C LYS A 48 -14.34 -26.56 17.57
N LYS A 49 -15.43 -27.29 17.28
CA LYS A 49 -16.55 -26.83 16.44
C LYS A 49 -17.16 -25.53 16.97
N GLU A 50 -17.30 -25.42 18.28
CA GLU A 50 -17.88 -24.25 18.97
C GLU A 50 -17.03 -22.97 18.77
N ARG A 51 -15.71 -23.12 18.55
CA ARG A 51 -14.77 -22.00 18.41
C ARG A 51 -14.61 -21.51 16.97
N ILE A 52 -15.06 -22.29 15.97
CA ILE A 52 -14.80 -21.99 14.55
C ILE A 52 -15.42 -20.64 14.15
N LYS A 53 -16.72 -20.46 14.40
CA LYS A 53 -17.44 -19.24 14.02
C LYS A 53 -16.84 -17.97 14.64
N PRO A 54 -16.67 -17.86 15.98
CA PRO A 54 -16.14 -16.63 16.58
C PRO A 54 -14.70 -16.31 16.14
N ILE A 55 -13.88 -17.34 15.90
CA ILE A 55 -12.51 -17.15 15.39
C ILE A 55 -12.53 -16.64 13.95
N LEU A 56 -13.41 -17.19 13.10
CA LEU A 56 -13.53 -16.74 11.72
C LEU A 56 -14.05 -15.29 11.66
N ASP A 57 -15.06 -14.94 12.47
CA ASP A 57 -15.58 -13.58 12.57
C ASP A 57 -14.47 -12.59 13.01
N MET A 58 -13.64 -12.98 13.98
CA MET A 58 -12.46 -12.22 14.39
C MET A 58 -11.43 -12.09 13.25
N ALA A 59 -11.13 -13.18 12.54
CA ALA A 59 -10.18 -13.19 11.43
C ALA A 59 -10.63 -12.23 10.31
N VAL A 60 -11.91 -12.26 9.95
CA VAL A 60 -12.50 -11.33 8.96
C VAL A 60 -12.38 -9.88 9.43
N SER A 61 -12.72 -9.61 10.69
CA SER A 61 -12.63 -8.26 11.27
C SER A 61 -11.19 -7.73 11.23
N ARG A 62 -10.22 -8.54 11.69
CA ARG A 62 -8.79 -8.18 11.69
C ARG A 62 -8.26 -7.96 10.28
N PHE A 63 -8.61 -8.83 9.34
CA PHE A 63 -8.24 -8.67 7.94
C PHE A 63 -8.73 -7.34 7.37
N ASN A 64 -10.00 -6.98 7.63
CA ASN A 64 -10.59 -5.74 7.14
C ASN A 64 -9.94 -4.50 7.74
N ALA A 65 -9.65 -4.52 9.05
CA ALA A 65 -8.96 -3.44 9.74
C ALA A 65 -7.53 -3.24 9.18
N PHE A 66 -6.77 -4.32 9.05
CA PHE A 66 -5.42 -4.26 8.51
C PHE A 66 -5.39 -3.82 7.04
N SER A 67 -6.29 -4.36 6.21
CA SER A 67 -6.41 -3.96 4.80
C SER A 67 -6.76 -2.48 4.64
N ARG A 68 -7.56 -1.92 5.55
CA ARG A 68 -7.86 -0.47 5.58
C ARG A 68 -6.60 0.34 5.86
N LEU A 69 -5.86 -0.01 6.91
CA LEU A 69 -4.62 0.67 7.28
C LEU A 69 -3.58 0.59 6.15
N GLN A 70 -3.45 -0.56 5.47
CA GLN A 70 -2.55 -0.69 4.34
C GLN A 70 -2.94 0.22 3.16
N ARG A 71 -4.25 0.33 2.85
CA ARG A 71 -4.73 1.27 1.82
C ARG A 71 -4.45 2.72 2.19
N GLU A 72 -4.79 3.12 3.41
CA GLU A 72 -4.53 4.48 3.90
C GLU A 72 -3.02 4.81 3.87
N LEU A 73 -2.16 3.87 4.25
CA LEU A 73 -0.72 4.02 4.15
C LEU A 73 -0.25 4.17 2.70
N ALA A 74 -0.79 3.37 1.78
CA ALA A 74 -0.46 3.45 0.36
C ALA A 74 -0.90 4.79 -0.25
N GLU A 75 -2.11 5.26 0.07
CA GLU A 75 -2.64 6.55 -0.36
C GLU A 75 -1.79 7.71 0.17
N ALA A 76 -1.44 7.69 1.46
CA ALA A 76 -0.58 8.71 2.08
C ALA A 76 0.82 8.75 1.44
N ARG A 77 1.42 7.57 1.17
CA ARG A 77 2.70 7.48 0.47
C ARG A 77 2.60 8.02 -0.96
N SER A 78 1.55 7.67 -1.69
CA SER A 78 1.31 8.19 -3.04
C SER A 78 1.19 9.71 -3.03
N ALA A 79 0.39 10.27 -2.13
CA ALA A 79 0.21 11.72 -2.02
C ALA A 79 1.54 12.46 -1.72
N LEU A 80 2.41 11.86 -0.89
CA LEU A 80 3.72 12.43 -0.59
C LEU A 80 4.64 12.41 -1.82
N GLU A 81 4.70 11.32 -2.56
CA GLU A 81 5.49 11.23 -3.79
C GLU A 81 4.97 12.17 -4.89
N GLU A 82 3.65 12.22 -5.08
CA GLU A 82 3.02 13.16 -6.00
C GLU A 82 3.39 14.62 -5.67
N ARG A 83 3.36 14.99 -4.38
CA ARG A 83 3.78 16.33 -3.94
C ARG A 83 5.24 16.61 -4.28
N LYS A 84 6.16 15.67 -4.04
CA LYS A 84 7.58 15.84 -4.39
C LYS A 84 7.79 16.11 -5.88
N VAL A 85 7.08 15.36 -6.73
CA VAL A 85 7.17 15.52 -8.19
C VAL A 85 6.61 16.87 -8.62
N ILE A 86 5.48 17.29 -8.05
CA ILE A 86 4.87 18.61 -8.32
C ILE A 86 5.82 19.75 -7.93
N GLU A 87 6.42 19.70 -6.73
CA GLU A 87 7.40 20.71 -6.30
C GLU A 87 8.61 20.77 -7.23
N ARG A 88 9.12 19.62 -7.68
CA ARG A 88 10.24 19.55 -8.63
C ARG A 88 9.86 20.16 -9.98
N ALA A 89 8.67 19.84 -10.50
CA ALA A 89 8.17 20.40 -11.75
C ALA A 89 8.01 21.93 -11.67
N LYS A 90 7.47 22.45 -10.56
CA LYS A 90 7.39 23.90 -10.31
C LYS A 90 8.78 24.53 -10.36
N GLY A 91 9.75 23.98 -9.61
CA GLY A 91 11.12 24.50 -9.58
C GLY A 91 11.79 24.52 -10.97
N ILE A 92 11.54 23.51 -11.81
CA ILE A 92 12.01 23.48 -13.20
C ILE A 92 11.36 24.61 -14.02
N LEU A 93 10.03 24.75 -13.96
CA LEU A 93 9.30 25.78 -14.72
C LEU A 93 9.73 27.19 -14.29
N MET A 94 9.91 27.42 -13.00
CA MET A 94 10.40 28.68 -12.46
C MET A 94 11.79 29.02 -13.04
N LYS A 95 12.73 28.08 -13.05
CA LYS A 95 14.08 28.29 -13.59
C LYS A 95 14.10 28.48 -15.11
N MET A 96 13.36 27.66 -15.86
CA MET A 96 13.40 27.66 -17.32
C MET A 96 12.66 28.85 -17.94
N ARG A 97 11.60 29.34 -17.28
CA ARG A 97 10.70 30.37 -17.84
C ARG A 97 10.65 31.65 -17.01
N GLY A 98 11.42 31.75 -15.93
CA GLY A 98 11.49 32.94 -15.08
C GLY A 98 10.17 33.30 -14.40
N MET A 99 9.33 32.31 -14.09
CA MET A 99 8.00 32.52 -13.51
C MET A 99 7.98 32.31 -11.99
N SER A 100 6.98 32.89 -11.32
CA SER A 100 6.74 32.64 -9.89
C SER A 100 6.22 31.23 -9.63
N GLU A 101 6.30 30.79 -8.37
CA GLU A 101 5.76 29.49 -7.96
C GLU A 101 4.25 29.36 -8.22
N GLU A 102 3.49 30.42 -7.94
CA GLU A 102 2.04 30.48 -8.20
C GLU A 102 1.73 30.33 -9.70
N GLN A 103 2.49 31.01 -10.56
CA GLN A 103 2.37 30.90 -12.01
C GLN A 103 2.71 29.48 -12.50
N ALA A 104 3.75 28.86 -11.95
CA ALA A 104 4.13 27.50 -12.29
C ALA A 104 3.06 26.48 -11.90
N TYR A 105 2.50 26.62 -10.69
CA TYR A 105 1.40 25.76 -10.24
C TYR A 105 0.13 25.95 -11.09
N ALA A 106 -0.24 27.20 -11.38
CA ALA A 106 -1.38 27.52 -12.23
C ALA A 106 -1.24 26.92 -13.63
N LEU A 107 -0.04 26.99 -14.22
CA LEU A 107 0.27 26.38 -15.51
C LEU A 107 0.11 24.85 -15.46
N LEU A 108 0.73 24.17 -14.50
CA LEU A 108 0.61 22.71 -14.34
C LEU A 108 -0.85 22.28 -14.19
N ARG A 109 -1.63 23.01 -13.37
CA ARG A 109 -3.05 22.75 -13.14
C ARG A 109 -3.88 22.97 -14.40
N GLN A 110 -3.65 24.06 -15.13
CA GLN A 110 -4.36 24.35 -16.37
C GLN A 110 -4.08 23.26 -17.42
N THR A 111 -2.82 22.85 -17.58
CA THR A 111 -2.45 21.77 -18.50
C THR A 111 -3.09 20.44 -18.10
N ALA A 112 -3.09 20.09 -16.81
CA ALA A 112 -3.75 18.87 -16.32
C ALA A 112 -5.26 18.86 -16.62
N MET A 113 -5.94 19.99 -16.42
CA MET A 113 -7.36 20.14 -16.75
C MET A 113 -7.62 20.01 -18.26
N ASN A 114 -6.82 20.68 -19.10
CA ASN A 114 -6.95 20.63 -20.54
C ASN A 114 -6.72 19.21 -21.10
N GLU A 115 -5.78 18.46 -20.51
CA GLU A 115 -5.45 17.08 -20.91
C GLU A 115 -6.29 16.00 -20.20
N LYS A 116 -7.17 16.39 -19.26
CA LYS A 116 -7.95 15.46 -18.41
C LYS A 116 -7.06 14.42 -17.69
N LYS A 117 -5.89 14.86 -17.22
CA LYS A 117 -4.92 14.03 -16.49
C LYS A 117 -4.79 14.49 -15.04
N LYS A 118 -4.18 13.67 -14.19
CA LYS A 118 -3.84 14.11 -12.83
C LYS A 118 -2.71 15.15 -12.91
N LEU A 119 -2.71 16.07 -11.95
CA LEU A 119 -1.66 17.08 -11.83
C LEU A 119 -0.26 16.45 -11.70
N ALA A 120 -0.14 15.37 -10.94
CA ALA A 120 1.10 14.63 -10.76
C ALA A 120 1.63 14.04 -12.08
N ASP A 121 0.75 13.59 -12.99
CA ASP A 121 1.15 13.03 -14.28
C ASP A 121 1.77 14.10 -15.19
N ILE A 122 1.16 15.30 -15.21
CA ILE A 122 1.72 16.46 -15.94
C ILE A 122 3.04 16.89 -15.32
N ALA A 123 3.12 17.01 -13.99
CA ALA A 123 4.36 17.35 -13.30
C ALA A 123 5.47 16.32 -13.60
N GLN A 124 5.15 15.03 -13.60
CA GLN A 124 6.09 13.98 -13.96
C GLN A 124 6.57 14.13 -15.40
N SER A 125 5.68 14.48 -16.32
CA SER A 125 6.02 14.71 -17.73
C SER A 125 7.00 15.87 -17.90
N VAL A 126 6.82 16.96 -17.14
CA VAL A 126 7.76 18.09 -17.09
C VAL A 126 9.13 17.67 -16.54
N VAL A 127 9.15 16.93 -15.42
CA VAL A 127 10.39 16.43 -14.81
C VAL A 127 11.15 15.51 -15.77
N THR A 128 10.46 14.58 -16.42
CA THR A 128 11.07 13.66 -17.39
C THR A 128 11.62 14.41 -18.60
N ALA A 129 10.85 15.35 -19.17
CA ALA A 129 11.30 16.14 -20.32
C ALA A 129 12.54 16.98 -19.97
N ALA A 130 12.56 17.62 -18.79
CA ALA A 130 13.71 18.39 -18.35
C ALA A 130 14.96 17.51 -18.15
N GLY A 131 14.81 16.30 -17.60
CA GLY A 131 15.93 15.36 -17.43
C GLY A 131 16.47 14.76 -18.73
N MET A 132 15.77 14.90 -19.86
CA MET A 132 16.24 14.49 -21.18
C MET A 132 16.85 15.64 -21.98
N LEU A 133 16.56 16.90 -21.62
CA LEU A 133 16.98 18.10 -22.34
C LEU A 133 18.12 18.85 -21.63
N LEU A 134 18.35 18.58 -20.35
CA LEU A 134 19.47 19.07 -19.53
C LEU A 134 20.52 17.97 -19.36
#